data_AF-A0A939QRR0-F1
#
_entry.id   AF-A0A939QRR0-F1
#
_cell.length_a   1.000
_cell.length_b   1.000
_cell.length_c   1.000
_cell.angle_alpha   90.00
_cell.angle_beta   90.00
_cell.angle_gamma   90.00
#
_symmetry.space_group_name_H-M   'P 1'
#
loop_
_entity.id
_entity.type
_entity.pdbx_description
1 polymer ?
#
loop_
_entity_poly.entity_id
_entity_poly.type
_entity_poly.pdbx_seq_one_letter_code
_entity_poly.pdbx_strand_id
1 'polypeptide(L)'
;MTAMSAKNPNGKLLVPHVGGAEPYPTDALEVAVPGALGITCAAGHSFPRPRTVARDGFDTCTCGQPPGPSIAVLRDDAWLVEDVNAAGTRQWWHASTQSALTLSGRQFVHLGSREAAADRANYLLHRAVHSGRTIEVFLYSTRLRPDARVHLDVLVEEPMAGSDHTHAESLLSGADAVRYVNATEAPGSVSLVARAEALEPLTAHGVMSS
;
A
#
# COMPACT_ATOMS: atom_id res chain seq x y z
N MET A 1 20.02 17.06 -7.88
CA MET A 1 18.56 17.26 -7.88
C MET A 1 18.12 17.30 -6.43
N THR A 2 17.37 18.32 -6.01
CA THR A 2 16.92 18.46 -4.63
C THR A 2 15.78 17.46 -4.39
N ALA A 3 15.91 16.60 -3.37
CA ALA A 3 14.82 15.71 -2.96
C ALA A 3 13.60 16.55 -2.57
N MET A 4 12.41 16.14 -3.02
CA MET A 4 11.15 16.77 -2.62
C MET A 4 10.59 16.06 -1.39
N SER A 5 9.87 16.80 -0.56
CA SER A 5 9.26 16.31 0.67
C SER A 5 7.74 16.45 0.58
N ALA A 6 7.01 15.37 0.88
CA ALA A 6 5.56 15.39 1.07
C ALA A 6 5.24 15.69 2.54
N LYS A 7 4.26 16.57 2.77
CA LYS A 7 3.91 17.05 4.12
C LYS A 7 2.56 16.47 4.55
N ASN A 8 2.48 15.87 5.73
CA ASN A 8 1.18 15.53 6.32
C ASN A 8 0.53 16.81 6.90
N PRO A 9 -0.71 17.17 6.52
CA PRO A 9 -1.39 18.37 7.02
C PRO A 9 -1.60 18.40 8.54
N ASN A 10 -1.51 17.26 9.22
CA ASN A 10 -1.69 17.15 10.68
C ASN A 10 -0.37 16.89 11.44
N GLY A 11 0.76 16.86 10.72
CA GLY A 11 2.10 16.84 11.31
C GLY A 11 2.50 15.55 12.04
N LYS A 12 1.80 14.42 11.81
CA LYS A 12 2.14 13.13 12.45
C LYS A 12 2.17 11.97 11.45
N LEU A 13 3.36 11.46 11.15
CA LEU A 13 3.52 10.15 10.52
C LEU A 13 3.60 9.10 11.63
N LEU A 14 2.71 8.12 11.58
CA LEU A 14 2.68 7.05 12.58
C LEU A 14 3.37 5.82 12.00
N VAL A 15 4.17 5.13 12.81
CA VAL A 15 4.73 3.82 12.46
C VAL A 15 3.91 2.78 13.22
N PRO A 16 3.25 1.81 12.56
CA PRO A 16 2.57 0.71 13.22
C PRO A 16 3.61 -0.10 14.01
N HIS A 17 3.41 -0.20 15.33
CA HIS A 17 4.33 -0.87 16.24
C HIS A 17 3.80 -2.23 16.65
N VAL A 18 4.46 -3.32 16.25
CA VAL A 18 4.35 -4.59 16.96
C VAL A 18 5.29 -4.55 18.17
N GLY A 19 4.99 -3.67 19.13
CA GLY A 19 5.72 -3.54 20.40
C GLY A 19 6.51 -2.25 20.60
N GLY A 20 5.81 -1.15 20.92
CA GLY A 20 6.28 -0.16 21.89
C GLY A 20 7.47 0.74 21.55
N ALA A 21 7.68 1.18 20.30
CA ALA A 21 8.61 2.28 20.00
C ALA A 21 7.90 3.55 19.46
N GLU A 22 8.67 4.61 19.22
CA GLU A 22 8.21 5.98 18.97
C GLU A 22 7.74 6.24 17.52
N PRO A 23 6.94 7.31 17.27
CA PRO A 23 6.54 7.74 15.93
C PRO A 23 7.73 8.05 15.00
N TYR A 24 7.55 7.90 13.69
CA TYR A 24 8.55 8.32 12.68
C TYR A 24 8.80 9.83 12.84
N PRO A 25 10.03 10.36 12.77
CA PRO A 25 10.26 11.81 12.83
C PRO A 25 9.40 12.55 11.79
N THR A 26 8.52 13.45 12.26
CA THR A 26 7.19 13.69 11.64
C THR A 26 7.06 14.91 10.71
N ASP A 27 8.10 15.50 10.16
CA ASP A 27 7.98 16.77 9.42
C ASP A 27 7.99 16.65 7.89
N ALA A 28 8.42 15.50 7.33
CA ALA A 28 8.30 15.23 5.90
C ALA A 28 8.58 13.76 5.58
N LEU A 29 7.71 13.15 4.77
CA LEU A 29 8.09 11.92 4.07
C LEU A 29 8.81 12.32 2.78
N GLU A 30 9.97 11.72 2.51
CA GLU A 30 10.66 11.95 1.25
C GLU A 30 9.81 11.47 0.07
N VAL A 31 9.90 12.16 -1.06
CA VAL A 31 9.28 11.73 -2.31
C VAL A 31 10.30 10.96 -3.13
N ALA A 32 9.91 9.75 -3.54
CA ALA A 32 10.73 8.88 -4.37
C ALA A 32 11.11 9.59 -5.69
N VAL A 33 12.33 9.32 -6.16
CA VAL A 33 12.78 9.82 -7.45
C VAL A 33 11.91 9.26 -8.59
N PRO A 34 11.66 10.03 -9.66
CA PRO A 34 10.81 9.57 -10.76
C PRO A 34 11.27 8.22 -11.33
N GLY A 35 10.34 7.29 -11.49
CA GLY A 35 10.62 5.95 -12.01
C GLY A 35 11.23 4.98 -10.98
N ALA A 36 11.36 5.37 -9.72
CA ALA A 36 11.76 4.48 -8.63
C ALA A 36 10.58 4.10 -7.72
N LEU A 37 10.75 2.99 -7.03
CA LEU A 37 10.00 2.63 -5.84
C LEU A 37 10.44 3.48 -4.66
N GLY A 38 9.62 3.48 -3.61
CA GLY A 38 9.86 4.21 -2.37
C GLY A 38 10.98 3.67 -1.48
N ILE A 39 11.78 2.72 -1.94
CA ILE A 39 12.85 2.13 -1.14
C ILE A 39 14.21 2.35 -1.79
N THR A 40 15.22 2.47 -0.96
CA THR A 40 16.63 2.43 -1.35
C THR A 40 17.33 1.28 -0.63
N CYS A 41 18.42 0.76 -1.19
CA CYS A 41 19.25 -0.21 -0.46
C CYS A 41 20.23 0.52 0.47
N ALA A 42 20.97 -0.24 1.30
CA ALA A 42 21.99 0.33 2.19
C ALA A 42 23.09 1.15 1.48
N ALA A 43 23.30 0.92 0.17
CA ALA A 43 24.22 1.70 -0.66
C ALA A 43 23.57 2.94 -1.32
N GLY A 44 22.30 3.24 -1.03
CA GLY A 44 21.57 4.39 -1.56
C GLY A 44 21.01 4.22 -2.98
N HIS A 45 21.06 3.02 -3.56
CA HIS A 45 20.46 2.76 -4.87
C HIS A 45 18.94 2.63 -4.76
N SER A 46 18.21 3.37 -5.59
CA SER A 46 16.76 3.24 -5.74
C SER A 46 16.37 2.00 -6.54
N PHE A 47 15.26 1.37 -6.17
CA PHE A 47 14.70 0.24 -6.92
C PHE A 47 13.82 0.75 -8.08
N PRO A 48 13.92 0.20 -9.31
CA PRO A 48 13.15 0.69 -10.46
C PRO A 48 11.65 0.31 -10.41
N ARG A 49 10.81 1.16 -11.02
CA ARG A 49 9.37 0.95 -11.28
C ARG A 49 9.09 1.05 -12.80
N PRO A 50 8.31 0.13 -13.42
CA PRO A 50 7.63 -1.01 -12.82
C PRO A 50 8.60 -2.12 -12.42
N ARG A 51 8.16 -2.98 -11.50
CA ARG A 51 8.93 -4.14 -11.06
C ARG A 51 9.21 -5.05 -12.26
N THR A 52 10.48 -5.24 -12.59
CA THR A 52 10.90 -6.11 -13.71
C THR A 52 11.04 -7.58 -13.31
N VAL A 53 10.84 -7.95 -12.04
CA VAL A 53 11.12 -9.34 -11.59
C VAL A 53 10.04 -9.88 -10.65
N ALA A 54 9.41 -10.97 -11.07
CA ALA A 54 8.46 -11.78 -10.31
C ALA A 54 9.13 -12.68 -9.25
N ARG A 55 10.26 -12.27 -8.67
CA ARG A 55 10.87 -13.02 -7.56
C ARG A 55 10.27 -12.55 -6.26
N ASP A 56 9.90 -13.51 -5.41
CA ASP A 56 9.41 -13.30 -4.05
C ASP A 56 10.12 -12.11 -3.39
N GLY A 57 9.35 -11.13 -2.91
CA GLY A 57 9.89 -10.02 -2.10
C GLY A 57 10.86 -9.04 -2.78
N PHE A 58 11.22 -8.01 -2.02
CA PHE A 58 12.24 -7.00 -2.35
C PHE A 58 13.65 -7.52 -2.02
N ASP A 59 13.92 -8.79 -2.29
CA ASP A 59 14.95 -9.52 -1.54
C ASP A 59 16.37 -8.99 -1.77
N THR A 60 16.64 -8.32 -2.89
CA THR A 60 17.97 -7.74 -3.13
C THR A 60 18.00 -6.66 -4.22
N CYS A 61 18.75 -5.59 -3.96
CA CYS A 61 19.11 -4.59 -4.95
C CYS A 61 20.07 -5.18 -6.01
N THR A 62 20.20 -4.52 -7.16
CA THR A 62 21.17 -4.89 -8.21
C THR A 62 22.62 -4.91 -7.71
N CYS A 63 22.94 -4.17 -6.65
CA CYS A 63 24.25 -4.20 -5.99
C CYS A 63 24.41 -5.32 -4.95
N GLY A 64 23.44 -6.22 -4.82
CA GLY A 64 23.46 -7.33 -3.85
C GLY A 64 23.15 -6.93 -2.40
N GLN A 65 22.82 -5.66 -2.15
CA GLN A 65 22.42 -5.17 -0.82
C GLN A 65 20.91 -5.35 -0.60
N PRO A 66 20.47 -5.65 0.64
CA PRO A 66 19.05 -5.70 0.97
C PRO A 66 18.41 -4.30 0.92
N PRO A 67 17.06 -4.21 0.90
CA PRO A 67 16.36 -2.97 1.15
C PRO A 67 16.81 -2.32 2.45
N GLY A 68 16.97 -1.01 2.43
CA GLY A 68 17.24 -0.19 3.59
C GLY A 68 15.98 0.04 4.44
N PRO A 69 16.15 0.63 5.63
CA PRO A 69 15.04 0.86 6.56
C PRO A 69 14.17 2.06 6.18
N SER A 70 14.60 2.89 5.23
CA SER A 70 13.91 4.12 4.86
C SER A 70 12.91 3.89 3.74
N ILE A 71 11.74 4.52 3.89
CA ILE A 71 10.68 4.53 2.90
C ILE A 71 10.37 5.98 2.48
N ALA A 72 10.17 6.17 1.19
CA ALA A 72 9.77 7.42 0.54
C ALA A 72 8.43 7.20 -0.16
N VAL A 73 7.55 8.20 -0.16
CA VAL A 73 6.28 8.11 -0.89
C VAL A 73 6.50 8.23 -2.40
N LEU A 74 5.79 7.42 -3.18
CA LEU A 74 5.79 7.59 -4.63
C LEU A 74 5.26 8.98 -4.99
N ARG A 75 5.91 9.61 -5.97
CA ARG A 75 5.49 10.94 -6.45
C ARG A 75 4.01 11.00 -6.85
N ASP A 76 3.51 9.94 -7.48
CA ASP A 76 2.11 9.85 -7.92
C ASP A 76 1.11 9.70 -6.76
N ASP A 77 1.60 9.42 -5.55
CA ASP A 77 0.80 9.21 -4.34
C ASP A 77 1.06 10.28 -3.26
N ALA A 78 2.04 11.18 -3.46
CA ALA A 78 2.40 12.22 -2.50
C ALA A 78 1.20 13.10 -2.09
N TRP A 79 0.33 13.43 -3.04
CA TRP A 79 -0.90 14.19 -2.81
C TRP A 79 -1.88 13.49 -1.85
N LEU A 80 -1.84 12.16 -1.73
CA LEU A 80 -2.65 11.41 -0.75
C LEU A 80 -2.11 11.54 0.67
N VAL A 81 -0.84 11.92 0.83
CA VAL A 81 -0.25 12.24 2.14
C VAL A 81 -0.57 13.68 2.50
N GLU A 82 -0.57 14.57 1.51
CA GLU A 82 -0.74 16.02 1.68
C GLU A 82 -2.18 16.48 1.90
N ASP A 83 -3.16 15.79 1.32
CA ASP A 83 -4.57 16.10 1.48
C ASP A 83 -5.32 14.86 1.96
N VAL A 84 -6.14 15.00 3.01
CA VAL A 84 -6.98 13.90 3.49
C VAL A 84 -8.15 13.63 2.56
N ASN A 85 -8.69 14.66 1.91
CA ASN A 85 -9.85 14.55 1.02
C ASN A 85 -9.49 13.85 -0.29
N ALA A 86 -8.21 13.85 -0.64
CA ALA A 86 -7.63 13.10 -1.74
C ALA A 86 -8.03 11.62 -1.75
N ALA A 87 -8.15 11.00 -0.57
CA ALA A 87 -8.56 9.61 -0.48
C ALA A 87 -10.01 9.37 -0.95
N GLY A 88 -10.89 10.36 -0.80
CA GLY A 88 -12.28 10.29 -1.26
C GLY A 88 -12.43 10.39 -2.78
N THR A 89 -11.47 11.02 -3.47
CA THR A 89 -11.52 11.21 -4.93
C THR A 89 -10.80 10.09 -5.69
N ARG A 90 -9.93 9.33 -5.01
CA ARG A 90 -9.19 8.21 -5.59
C ARG A 90 -10.08 7.01 -5.84
N GLN A 91 -9.89 6.38 -7.01
CA GLN A 91 -10.34 5.02 -7.24
C GLN A 91 -9.33 4.05 -6.60
N TRP A 92 -9.84 3.19 -5.73
CA TRP A 92 -9.08 2.24 -4.93
C TRP A 92 -9.21 0.84 -5.51
N TRP A 93 -8.14 0.05 -5.45
CA TRP A 93 -8.07 -1.26 -6.10
C TRP A 93 -7.69 -2.38 -5.15
N HIS A 94 -8.24 -3.57 -5.37
CA HIS A 94 -7.95 -4.77 -4.60
C HIS A 94 -7.79 -5.99 -5.51
N ALA A 95 -6.83 -6.85 -5.21
CA ALA A 95 -6.68 -8.15 -5.85
C ALA A 95 -6.90 -9.27 -4.82
N SER A 96 -7.75 -10.24 -5.16
CA SER A 96 -8.11 -11.34 -4.26
C SER A 96 -8.36 -12.63 -5.02
N THR A 97 -8.15 -13.77 -4.37
CA THR A 97 -8.65 -15.07 -4.85
C THR A 97 -10.12 -15.32 -4.49
N GLN A 98 -10.73 -14.39 -3.76
CA GLN A 98 -12.13 -14.46 -3.34
C GLN A 98 -13.02 -13.62 -4.25
N SER A 99 -14.27 -14.07 -4.42
CA SER A 99 -15.28 -13.32 -5.16
C SER A 99 -15.70 -12.04 -4.43
N ALA A 100 -16.34 -11.11 -5.15
CA ALA A 100 -16.82 -9.83 -4.60
C ALA A 100 -17.77 -10.04 -3.41
N LEU A 101 -18.66 -11.04 -3.49
CA LEU A 101 -19.61 -11.36 -2.42
C LEU A 101 -18.90 -11.70 -1.11
N THR A 102 -17.83 -12.48 -1.19
CA THR A 102 -17.02 -12.87 -0.03
C THR A 102 -16.25 -11.68 0.55
N LEU A 103 -15.75 -10.78 -0.32
CA LEU A 103 -15.08 -9.55 0.11
C LEU A 103 -16.02 -8.58 0.82
N SER A 104 -17.26 -8.44 0.35
CA SER A 104 -18.29 -7.62 1.01
C SER A 104 -18.67 -8.12 2.40
N GLY A 105 -18.40 -9.39 2.72
CA GLY A 105 -18.60 -9.96 4.06
C GLY A 105 -17.45 -9.70 5.04
N ARG A 106 -16.36 -9.06 4.61
CA ARG A 106 -15.22 -8.75 5.49
C ARG A 106 -15.47 -7.46 6.25
N GLN A 107 -14.99 -7.38 7.49
CA GLN A 107 -15.09 -6.15 8.28
C GLN A 107 -14.22 -5.02 7.68
N PHE A 108 -13.03 -5.38 7.20
CA PHE A 108 -12.07 -4.45 6.62
C PHE A 108 -11.56 -4.93 5.27
N VAL A 109 -11.26 -3.99 4.39
CA VAL A 109 -10.71 -4.24 3.06
C VAL A 109 -9.42 -3.42 2.90
N HIS A 110 -8.35 -4.11 2.52
CA HIS A 110 -7.10 -3.48 2.11
C HIS A 110 -7.18 -3.12 0.62
N LEU A 111 -6.83 -1.88 0.28
CA LEU A 111 -6.94 -1.30 -1.04
C LEU A 111 -5.66 -0.55 -1.38
N GLY A 112 -5.22 -0.60 -2.63
CA GLY A 112 -4.05 0.14 -3.11
C GLY A 112 -4.32 0.92 -4.39
N SER A 113 -3.25 1.33 -5.06
CA SER A 113 -3.32 1.76 -6.46
C SER A 113 -3.66 0.58 -7.37
N ARG A 114 -4.02 0.89 -8.63
CA ARG A 114 -4.22 -0.14 -9.65
C ARG A 114 -2.95 -0.97 -9.85
N GLU A 115 -1.80 -0.32 -9.85
CA GLU A 115 -0.49 -0.95 -10.01
C GLU A 115 -0.19 -1.87 -8.82
N ALA A 116 -0.43 -1.43 -7.58
CA ALA A 116 -0.23 -2.26 -6.39
C ALA A 116 -1.15 -3.49 -6.39
N ALA A 117 -2.41 -3.33 -6.81
CA ALA A 117 -3.32 -4.46 -6.95
C ALA A 117 -2.89 -5.43 -8.07
N ALA A 118 -2.37 -4.92 -9.19
CA ALA A 118 -1.83 -5.75 -10.26
C ALA A 118 -0.57 -6.51 -9.82
N ASP A 119 0.34 -5.85 -9.10
CA ASP A 119 1.54 -6.48 -8.53
C ASP A 119 1.16 -7.59 -7.53
N ARG A 120 0.16 -7.34 -6.68
CA ARG A 120 -0.42 -8.35 -5.80
C ARG A 120 -1.01 -9.53 -6.56
N ALA A 121 -1.76 -9.27 -7.64
CA ALA A 121 -2.34 -10.32 -8.46
C ALA A 121 -1.26 -11.20 -9.09
N ASN A 122 -0.23 -10.59 -9.68
CA ASN A 122 0.91 -11.29 -10.27
C ASN A 122 1.65 -12.14 -9.22
N TYR A 123 1.84 -11.62 -8.01
CA TYR A 123 2.44 -12.38 -6.92
C TYR A 123 1.61 -13.63 -6.56
N LEU A 124 0.29 -13.49 -6.43
CA LEU A 124 -0.60 -14.61 -6.12
C LEU A 124 -0.55 -15.69 -7.20
N LEU A 125 -0.60 -15.29 -8.48
CA LEU A 125 -0.51 -16.19 -9.62
C LEU A 125 0.84 -16.92 -9.66
N HIS A 126 1.94 -16.18 -9.50
CA HIS A 126 3.28 -16.76 -9.50
C HIS A 126 3.45 -17.79 -8.38
N ARG A 127 2.98 -17.48 -7.17
CA ARG A 127 3.00 -18.39 -6.02
C ARG A 127 2.17 -19.65 -6.29
N ALA A 128 1.01 -19.50 -6.93
CA ALA A 128 0.17 -20.64 -7.30
C ALA A 128 0.88 -21.58 -8.27
N VAL A 129 1.48 -21.04 -9.34
CA VAL A 129 2.30 -21.80 -10.29
C VAL A 129 3.43 -22.55 -9.59
N HIS A 130 4.18 -21.87 -8.70
CA HIS A 130 5.27 -22.50 -7.94
C HIS A 130 4.79 -23.62 -7.02
N SER A 131 3.57 -23.51 -6.50
CA SER A 131 2.95 -24.53 -5.66
C SER A 131 2.19 -25.62 -6.43
N GLY A 132 2.20 -25.59 -7.77
CA GLY A 132 1.45 -26.53 -8.61
C GLY A 132 -0.07 -26.40 -8.47
N ARG A 133 -0.57 -25.23 -8.07
CA ARG A 133 -1.98 -24.94 -7.89
C ARG A 133 -2.50 -24.06 -9.03
N THR A 134 -3.71 -24.33 -9.47
CA THR A 134 -4.48 -23.37 -10.29
C THR A 134 -5.34 -22.52 -9.38
N ILE A 135 -5.25 -21.20 -9.54
CA ILE A 135 -6.11 -20.24 -8.86
C ILE A 135 -6.70 -19.25 -9.85
N GLU A 136 -7.82 -18.67 -9.45
CA GLU A 136 -8.36 -17.45 -10.05
C GLU A 136 -8.02 -16.27 -9.13
N VAL A 137 -7.60 -15.17 -9.72
CA VAL A 137 -7.39 -13.90 -9.05
C VAL A 137 -8.29 -12.85 -9.68
N PHE A 138 -9.12 -12.25 -8.87
CA PHE A 138 -10.06 -11.22 -9.26
C PHE A 138 -9.49 -9.84 -8.94
N LEU A 139 -9.69 -8.91 -9.87
CA LEU A 139 -9.35 -7.50 -9.68
C LEU A 139 -10.62 -6.69 -9.46
N TYR A 140 -10.65 -5.95 -8.36
CA TYR A 140 -11.77 -5.10 -7.97
C TYR A 140 -11.34 -3.65 -7.86
N SER A 141 -12.28 -2.74 -8.13
CA SER A 141 -12.16 -1.34 -7.78
C SER A 141 -13.34 -0.86 -6.97
N THR A 142 -13.13 0.16 -6.16
CA THR A 142 -14.19 0.89 -5.45
C THR A 142 -13.76 2.33 -5.20
N ARG A 143 -14.64 3.12 -4.58
CA ARG A 143 -14.34 4.41 -3.97
C ARG A 143 -14.79 4.39 -2.52
N LEU A 144 -14.25 5.31 -1.74
CA LEU A 144 -14.87 5.67 -0.47
C LEU A 144 -16.21 6.34 -0.75
N ARG A 145 -17.21 6.06 0.08
CA ARG A 145 -18.46 6.80 0.04
C ARG A 145 -18.22 8.27 0.38
N PRO A 146 -19.06 9.20 -0.11
CA PRO A 146 -18.90 10.63 0.18
C PRO A 146 -18.95 10.99 1.68
N ASP A 147 -19.60 10.15 2.49
CA ASP A 147 -19.75 10.32 3.94
C ASP A 147 -18.67 9.58 4.77
N ALA A 148 -17.76 8.85 4.12
CA ALA A 148 -16.70 8.11 4.81
C ALA A 148 -15.67 9.06 5.42
N ARG A 149 -15.37 8.87 6.71
CA ARG A 149 -14.37 9.65 7.44
C ARG A 149 -13.00 9.00 7.29
N VAL A 150 -12.08 9.72 6.65
CA VAL A 150 -10.68 9.29 6.53
C VAL A 150 -9.88 9.87 7.69
N HIS A 151 -9.07 9.04 8.33
CA HIS A 151 -8.19 9.50 9.39
C HIS A 151 -7.18 10.52 8.86
N LEU A 152 -6.89 11.52 9.70
CA LEU A 152 -6.04 12.66 9.40
C LEU A 152 -4.57 12.28 9.23
N ASP A 153 -4.09 11.35 10.04
CA ASP A 153 -2.72 10.83 9.98
C ASP A 153 -2.57 9.72 8.95
N VAL A 154 -1.33 9.54 8.50
CA VAL A 154 -0.90 8.50 7.56
C VAL A 154 0.06 7.57 8.29
N LEU A 155 -0.19 6.26 8.21
CA LEU A 155 0.72 5.27 8.77
C LEU A 155 1.87 4.98 7.81
N VAL A 156 3.00 4.50 8.32
CA VAL A 156 4.17 4.13 7.54
C VAL A 156 4.49 2.68 7.87
N GLU A 157 4.28 1.78 6.91
CA GLU A 157 4.55 0.37 7.08
C GLU A 157 6.03 0.12 7.43
N GLU A 158 6.28 -0.74 8.42
CA GLU A 158 7.66 -1.13 8.74
C GLU A 158 8.20 -2.09 7.67
N PRO A 159 9.37 -1.81 7.08
CA PRO A 159 10.01 -2.75 6.17
C PRO A 159 10.25 -4.10 6.87
N MET A 160 9.90 -5.19 6.18
CA MET A 160 10.18 -6.58 6.60
C MET A 160 9.40 -7.12 7.81
N ALA A 161 8.37 -6.43 8.31
CA ALA A 161 7.56 -6.87 9.45
C ALA A 161 6.52 -7.97 9.14
N GLY A 162 6.37 -8.37 7.87
CA GLY A 162 5.40 -9.39 7.44
C GLY A 162 4.06 -8.79 7.00
N SER A 163 3.37 -9.49 6.09
CA SER A 163 2.37 -8.92 5.19
C SER A 163 0.99 -8.61 5.77
N ASP A 164 0.84 -8.49 7.09
CA ASP A 164 -0.45 -8.24 7.73
C ASP A 164 -0.27 -7.27 8.90
N HIS A 165 -0.21 -5.96 8.63
CA HIS A 165 -0.41 -4.92 9.66
C HIS A 165 -1.90 -4.83 10.09
N THR A 166 -2.49 -6.01 10.35
CA THR A 166 -3.54 -6.39 11.31
C THR A 166 -4.76 -5.47 11.55
N HIS A 167 -5.12 -4.69 10.51
CA HIS A 167 -6.22 -3.71 10.37
C HIS A 167 -5.87 -2.24 10.65
N ALA A 168 -4.66 -1.77 10.31
CA ALA A 168 -4.20 -0.36 10.30
C ALA A 168 -4.86 0.54 11.37
N GLU A 169 -4.22 0.59 12.53
CA GLU A 169 -4.65 -0.20 13.69
C GLU A 169 -6.04 0.20 14.24
N SER A 170 -7.03 -0.52 13.71
CA SER A 170 -8.48 -0.44 13.90
C SER A 170 -9.10 0.95 13.71
N LEU A 171 -8.53 1.69 12.76
CA LEU A 171 -9.00 2.99 12.25
C LEU A 171 -9.05 4.12 13.30
N LEU A 172 -8.12 4.04 14.26
CA LEU A 172 -7.57 5.09 15.14
C LEU A 172 -8.44 6.33 15.46
N SER A 173 -9.54 6.37 16.22
CA SER A 173 -10.57 5.41 16.61
C SER A 173 -11.89 6.10 16.26
N GLY A 174 -12.62 5.53 15.29
CA GLY A 174 -13.89 6.07 14.78
C GLY A 174 -13.81 6.56 13.34
N ALA A 175 -12.64 6.51 12.69
CA ALA A 175 -12.56 6.68 11.25
C ALA A 175 -13.12 5.46 10.51
N ASP A 176 -13.49 5.69 9.27
CA ASP A 176 -14.01 4.70 8.34
C ASP A 176 -12.90 4.16 7.43
N ALA A 177 -11.81 4.93 7.27
CA ALA A 177 -10.61 4.51 6.56
C ALA A 177 -9.33 5.19 7.06
N VAL A 178 -8.19 4.52 6.86
CA VAL A 178 -6.83 5.02 7.18
C VAL A 178 -5.92 4.79 5.98
N ARG A 179 -5.14 5.82 5.65
CA ARG A 179 -4.10 5.78 4.62
C ARG A 179 -2.79 5.29 5.25
N TYR A 180 -2.00 4.57 4.49
CA TYR A 180 -0.65 4.21 4.90
C TYR A 180 0.30 4.07 3.72
N VAL A 181 1.59 4.28 3.98
CA VAL A 181 2.67 4.14 3.02
C VAL A 181 3.15 2.69 3.10
N ASN A 182 3.03 1.99 1.98
CA ASN A 182 3.37 0.58 1.88
C ASN A 182 4.89 0.41 1.84
N ALA A 183 5.41 -0.62 2.50
CA ALA A 183 6.85 -0.95 2.52
C ALA A 183 7.12 -2.37 2.01
N THR A 184 6.12 -3.24 1.96
CA THR A 184 6.32 -4.68 1.66
C THR A 184 5.75 -5.10 0.30
N GLU A 185 4.52 -4.72 -0.05
CA GLU A 185 3.86 -5.19 -1.29
C GLU A 185 4.18 -4.27 -2.48
N ALA A 186 4.14 -2.95 -2.26
CA ALA A 186 4.37 -1.92 -3.27
C ALA A 186 5.05 -0.69 -2.63
N PRO A 187 6.36 -0.75 -2.38
CA PRO A 187 7.04 0.19 -1.51
C PRO A 187 6.94 1.63 -2.00
N GLY A 188 6.51 2.50 -1.09
CA GLY A 188 6.26 3.92 -1.29
C GLY A 188 4.85 4.23 -1.80
N SER A 189 4.09 3.25 -2.28
CA SER A 189 2.71 3.50 -2.68
C SER A 189 1.86 3.80 -1.45
N VAL A 190 0.88 4.69 -1.61
CA VAL A 190 -0.12 4.93 -0.57
C VAL A 190 -1.27 3.95 -0.78
N SER A 191 -1.47 3.13 0.23
CA SER A 191 -2.56 2.17 0.37
C SER A 191 -3.57 2.65 1.40
N LEU A 192 -4.72 1.99 1.44
CA LEU A 192 -5.86 2.31 2.28
C LEU A 192 -6.38 1.04 2.94
N VAL A 193 -6.63 1.09 4.23
CA VAL A 193 -7.50 0.13 4.91
C VAL A 193 -8.81 0.83 5.23
N ALA A 194 -9.93 0.24 4.85
CA ALA A 194 -11.27 0.81 5.06
C ALA A 194 -12.24 -0.22 5.63
N ARG A 195 -13.27 0.25 6.36
CA ARG A 195 -14.44 -0.57 6.68
C ARG A 195 -15.18 -0.90 5.39
N ALA A 196 -15.67 -2.12 5.25
CA ALA A 196 -16.42 -2.49 4.04
C ALA A 196 -17.68 -1.61 3.83
N GLU A 197 -18.34 -1.18 4.91
CA GLU A 197 -19.52 -0.31 4.87
C GLU A 197 -19.24 1.13 4.39
N ALA A 198 -17.97 1.55 4.45
CA ALA A 198 -17.50 2.87 4.01
C ALA A 198 -17.19 2.92 2.51
N LEU A 199 -17.28 1.78 1.83
CA LEU A 199 -16.96 1.64 0.42
C LEU A 199 -18.24 1.66 -0.43
N GLU A 200 -18.11 2.20 -1.63
CA GLU A 200 -19.07 1.93 -2.69
C GLU A 200 -19.02 0.44 -3.09
N PRO A 201 -20.08 -0.10 -3.73
CA PRO A 201 -20.06 -1.48 -4.23
C PRO A 201 -18.83 -1.76 -5.10
N LEU A 202 -18.16 -2.89 -4.82
CA LEU A 202 -16.99 -3.31 -5.58
C LEU A 202 -17.37 -3.57 -7.05
N THR A 203 -16.65 -2.93 -7.96
CA THR A 203 -16.73 -3.19 -9.41
C THR A 203 -15.67 -4.21 -9.78
N ALA A 204 -16.07 -5.33 -10.38
CA ALA A 204 -15.15 -6.34 -10.88
C ALA A 204 -14.62 -5.95 -12.28
N HIS A 205 -13.32 -6.09 -12.50
CA HIS A 205 -12.65 -5.73 -13.77
C HIS A 205 -12.13 -6.92 -14.57
N GLY A 206 -12.23 -8.13 -14.02
CA GLY A 206 -11.85 -9.36 -14.70
C GLY A 206 -11.32 -10.43 -13.75
N VAL A 207 -11.02 -11.58 -14.33
CA VAL A 207 -10.41 -12.73 -13.68
C VAL A 207 -9.10 -13.04 -14.39
N MET A 208 -8.03 -13.14 -13.62
CA MET A 208 -6.73 -13.64 -14.07
C MET A 208 -6.58 -15.07 -13.56
N SER A 209 -6.08 -15.97 -14.38
CA SER A 209 -5.86 -17.38 -14.01
C SER A 209 -4.39 -17.73 -14.16
N SER A 210 -3.88 -18.55 -13.23
CA SER A 210 -2.51 -19.09 -13.23
C SER A 210 -2.35 -20.28 -14.16
#